data_AF-A0A3N1P5C5-F1
#
_entry.id   AF-A0A3N1P5C5-F1
#
_cell.length_a   1.000
_cell.length_b   1.000
_cell.length_c   1.000
_cell.angle_alpha   90.00
_cell.angle_beta   90.00
_cell.angle_gamma   90.00
#
_symmetry.space_group_name_H-M   'P 1'
#
loop_
_entity.id
_entity.type
_entity.pdbx_description
1 polymer ?
#
loop_
_entity_poly.entity_id
_entity_poly.type
_entity_poly.pdbx_seq_one_letter_code
_entity_poly.pdbx_strand_id
1 'polypeptide(L)'
;MDGPAGVIPIDENGAQALVLADEAATSCYLPEHRAFLRWLAAGTEAGLRAAADAVLADPATVWEECGTWVSDGPAVLMDSAEAGSDLGIEYPDGGMPAEASVPLPAGRWRVRATHTKVGEENRVGLVQLLPAEF
;
A
#
# COMPACT_ATOMS: atom_id res chain seq x y z
N MET A 1 -0.85 5.90 -13.51
CA MET A 1 0.27 4.95 -13.32
C MET A 1 -0.18 3.67 -13.97
N ASP A 2 0.69 2.97 -14.70
CA ASP A 2 0.41 1.61 -15.14
C ASP A 2 1.18 0.66 -14.22
N GLY A 3 0.48 -0.21 -13.47
CA GLY A 3 1.12 -1.24 -12.63
C GLY A 3 0.55 -1.36 -11.20
N PRO A 4 1.00 -2.39 -10.45
CA PRO A 4 0.46 -2.73 -9.14
C PRO A 4 0.91 -1.79 -7.99
N ALA A 5 1.99 -1.03 -8.20
CA ALA A 5 2.42 0.06 -7.32
C ALA A 5 3.49 0.92 -8.02
N GLY A 6 3.75 2.11 -7.48
CA GLY A 6 4.84 2.95 -7.98
C GLY A 6 5.16 4.10 -7.04
N VAL A 7 6.43 4.53 -7.09
CA VAL A 7 6.95 5.66 -6.32
C VAL A 7 6.98 6.90 -7.20
N ILE A 8 6.36 7.98 -6.75
CA ILE A 8 6.29 9.25 -7.48
C ILE A 8 6.88 10.39 -6.66
N PRO A 9 7.56 11.36 -7.28
CA PRO A 9 7.95 12.59 -6.60
C PRO A 9 6.71 13.45 -6.30
N ILE A 10 6.65 14.05 -5.12
CA ILE A 10 5.57 14.97 -4.72
C ILE A 10 6.03 16.44 -4.67
N ASP A 11 7.34 16.69 -4.60
CA ASP A 11 7.91 18.02 -4.67
C ASP A 11 9.31 18.03 -5.33
N GLU A 12 9.86 19.24 -5.51
CA GLU A 12 11.22 19.45 -6.04
C GLU A 12 12.32 19.14 -5.00
N ASN A 13 11.95 19.00 -3.72
CA ASN A 13 12.86 18.75 -2.61
C ASN A 13 13.14 17.24 -2.43
N GLY A 14 12.54 16.39 -3.26
CA GLY A 14 12.78 14.95 -3.29
C GLY A 14 11.86 14.17 -2.37
N ALA A 15 10.79 14.77 -1.82
CA ALA A 15 9.77 14.02 -1.12
C ALA A 15 9.02 13.10 -2.12
N GLN A 16 8.63 11.92 -1.64
CA GLN A 16 8.07 10.86 -2.48
C GLN A 16 6.79 10.30 -1.87
N ALA A 17 5.82 9.97 -2.72
CA ALA A 17 4.66 9.17 -2.36
C ALA A 17 4.76 7.77 -2.98
N LEU A 18 4.33 6.76 -2.22
CA LEU A 18 4.05 5.43 -2.73
C LEU A 18 2.56 5.35 -3.09
N VAL A 19 2.26 5.12 -4.36
CA VAL A 19 0.90 4.98 -4.86
C VAL A 19 0.58 3.50 -5.06
N LEU A 20 -0.60 3.08 -4.56
CA LEU A 20 -1.05 1.69 -4.52
C LEU A 20 -1.95 1.37 -5.73
N ALA A 21 -1.30 1.15 -6.88
CA ALA A 21 -1.92 0.94 -8.20
C ALA A 21 -2.78 2.13 -8.69
N ASP A 22 -3.50 1.91 -9.78
CA ASP A 22 -4.33 2.90 -10.48
C ASP A 22 -5.82 2.84 -10.13
N GLU A 23 -6.34 1.64 -9.83
CA GLU A 23 -7.74 1.46 -9.43
C GLU A 23 -7.98 1.73 -7.94
N ALA A 24 -9.14 2.29 -7.59
CA ALA A 24 -9.54 2.46 -6.20
C ALA A 24 -9.84 1.10 -5.54
N ALA A 25 -9.31 0.89 -4.33
CA ALA A 25 -9.59 -0.31 -3.55
C ALA A 25 -9.43 -0.03 -2.04
N THR A 26 -10.30 -0.64 -1.23
CA THR A 26 -10.12 -0.66 0.23
C THR A 26 -8.77 -1.27 0.55
N SER A 27 -7.95 -0.52 1.28
CA SER A 27 -6.56 -0.88 1.55
C SER A 27 -6.24 -0.73 3.03
N CYS A 28 -5.38 -1.60 3.55
CA CYS A 28 -4.86 -1.51 4.91
C CYS A 28 -3.39 -1.88 4.97
N TYR A 29 -2.72 -1.45 6.03
CA TYR A 29 -1.32 -1.81 6.29
C TYR A 29 -1.24 -3.01 7.24
N LEU A 30 -0.33 -3.94 6.95
CA LEU A 30 0.00 -5.13 7.73
C LEU A 30 1.41 -4.93 8.32
N PRO A 31 1.54 -4.44 9.57
CA PRO A 31 2.83 -4.12 10.17
C PRO A 31 3.80 -5.31 10.23
N GLU A 32 3.28 -6.51 10.50
CA GLU A 32 4.06 -7.75 10.66
C GLU A 32 4.79 -8.14 9.37
N HIS A 33 4.22 -7.75 8.22
CA HIS A 33 4.75 -8.08 6.90
C HIS A 33 5.37 -6.88 6.18
N ARG A 34 5.25 -5.68 6.77
CA ARG A 34 5.51 -4.39 6.12
C ARG A 34 4.89 -4.35 4.72
N ALA A 35 3.61 -4.67 4.66
CA ALA A 35 2.89 -4.79 3.40
C ALA A 35 1.56 -4.05 3.44
N PHE A 36 1.16 -3.48 2.32
CA PHE A 36 -0.18 -2.99 2.09
C PHE A 36 -1.01 -4.08 1.43
N LEU A 37 -2.18 -4.35 1.99
CA LEU A 37 -3.16 -5.28 1.47
C LEU A 37 -4.29 -4.49 0.82
N ARG A 38 -4.54 -4.76 -0.46
CA ARG A 38 -5.62 -4.19 -1.26
C ARG A 38 -6.70 -5.25 -1.47
N TRP A 39 -7.94 -4.92 -1.12
CA TRP A 39 -9.10 -5.79 -1.31
C TRP A 39 -9.58 -5.70 -2.77
N LEU A 40 -9.17 -6.65 -3.61
CA LEU A 40 -9.63 -6.71 -5.00
C LEU A 40 -10.91 -7.55 -5.15
N ALA A 41 -10.95 -8.72 -4.49
CA ALA A 41 -12.17 -9.52 -4.34
C ALA A 41 -12.04 -10.45 -3.13
N ALA A 42 -13.09 -10.55 -2.33
CA ALA A 42 -13.19 -11.52 -1.22
C ALA A 42 -14.60 -11.46 -0.65
N GLY A 43 -15.07 -12.58 -0.10
CA GLY A 43 -16.34 -12.61 0.63
C GLY A 43 -16.22 -12.10 2.07
N THR A 44 -15.03 -12.14 2.66
CA THR A 44 -14.79 -11.73 4.07
C THR A 44 -13.38 -11.17 4.27
N GLU A 45 -13.21 -10.30 5.27
CA GLU A 45 -11.89 -9.76 5.64
C GLU A 45 -10.94 -10.87 6.11
N ALA A 46 -11.43 -11.83 6.89
CA ALA A 46 -10.63 -12.95 7.36
C ALA A 46 -10.09 -13.80 6.20
N GLY A 47 -10.91 -14.04 5.17
CA GLY A 47 -10.49 -14.73 3.95
C GLY A 47 -9.44 -13.94 3.16
N LEU A 48 -9.58 -12.61 3.08
CA LEU A 48 -8.61 -11.72 2.44
C LEU A 48 -7.26 -11.75 3.17
N ARG A 49 -7.25 -11.67 4.50
CA ARG A 49 -6.02 -11.75 5.32
C ARG A 49 -5.33 -13.10 5.21
N ALA A 50 -6.08 -14.20 5.31
CA ALA A 50 -5.52 -15.54 5.13
C ALA A 50 -4.91 -15.74 3.73
N ALA A 51 -5.54 -15.17 2.70
CA ALA A 51 -4.99 -15.16 1.34
C ALA A 51 -3.70 -14.34 1.26
N ALA A 52 -3.66 -13.17 1.89
CA ALA A 52 -2.45 -12.34 1.97
C ALA A 52 -1.29 -13.08 2.63
N ASP A 53 -1.54 -13.70 3.79
CA ASP A 53 -0.53 -14.46 4.54
C ASP A 53 0.03 -15.63 3.71
N ALA A 54 -0.84 -16.35 3.00
CA ALA A 54 -0.44 -17.45 2.12
C ALA A 54 0.50 -16.97 1.00
N VAL A 55 0.17 -15.85 0.35
CA VAL A 55 0.98 -15.27 -0.73
C VAL A 55 2.32 -14.76 -0.21
N LEU A 56 2.35 -14.14 0.96
CA LEU A 56 3.56 -13.61 1.59
C LEU A 56 4.50 -14.72 2.09
N ALA A 57 3.94 -15.86 2.50
CA ALA A 57 4.70 -17.03 2.95
C ALA A 57 5.19 -17.93 1.80
N ASP A 58 4.58 -17.85 0.62
CA ASP A 58 4.96 -18.67 -0.54
C ASP A 58 6.21 -18.09 -1.24
N PRO A 59 7.35 -18.81 -1.23
CA PRO A 59 8.56 -18.37 -1.91
C PRO A 59 8.42 -18.38 -3.44
N ALA A 60 7.42 -19.07 -4.00
CA ALA A 60 7.15 -19.10 -5.43
C ALA A 60 6.32 -17.91 -5.93
N THR A 61 5.84 -17.05 -5.02
CA THR A 61 5.10 -15.83 -5.40
C THR A 61 5.94 -14.96 -6.31
N VAL A 62 5.39 -14.65 -7.49
CA VAL A 62 6.01 -13.73 -8.45
C VAL A 62 5.70 -12.30 -8.03
N TRP A 63 6.76 -11.50 -7.90
CA TRP A 63 6.69 -10.10 -7.52
C TRP A 63 7.22 -9.21 -8.65
N GLU A 64 6.53 -8.10 -8.88
CA GLU A 64 7.01 -7.01 -9.71
C GLU A 64 7.79 -6.01 -8.85
N GLU A 65 8.90 -5.49 -9.37
CA GLU A 65 9.72 -4.49 -8.69
C GLU A 65 9.20 -3.09 -9.05
N CYS A 66 8.77 -2.33 -8.03
CA CYS A 66 8.07 -1.04 -8.18
C CYS A 66 8.94 0.16 -7.78
N GLY A 67 10.25 -0.05 -7.70
CA GLY A 67 11.24 0.99 -7.39
C GLY A 67 11.67 1.02 -5.92
N THR A 68 12.23 2.16 -5.50
CA THR A 68 12.69 2.40 -4.12
C THR A 68 12.02 3.63 -3.58
N TRP A 69 11.34 3.49 -2.45
CA TRP A 69 10.71 4.57 -1.73
C TRP A 69 11.59 5.00 -0.56
N VAL A 70 11.91 6.29 -0.49
CA VAL A 70 12.59 6.89 0.65
C VAL A 70 11.55 7.52 1.56
N SER A 71 11.50 7.08 2.81
CA SER A 71 10.62 7.64 3.84
C SER A 71 11.45 8.27 4.95
N ASP A 72 10.98 9.39 5.49
CA ASP A 72 11.54 10.12 6.63
C ASP A 72 10.95 9.66 7.98
N GLY A 73 10.05 8.68 8.00
CA GLY A 73 9.46 8.17 9.23
C GLY A 73 8.08 7.54 9.04
N PRO A 74 7.22 7.61 10.07
CA PRO A 74 5.84 7.17 9.98
C PRO A 74 5.14 7.87 8.82
N ALA A 75 4.45 7.09 7.99
CA ALA A 75 3.70 7.59 6.85
C ALA A 75 2.20 7.55 7.12
N VAL A 76 1.42 8.14 6.22
CA VAL A 76 -0.04 8.08 6.24
C VAL A 76 -0.53 7.40 4.97
N LEU A 77 -1.39 6.40 5.14
CA LEU A 77 -2.20 5.85 4.06
C LEU A 77 -3.47 6.67 3.95
N MET A 78 -3.73 7.22 2.78
CA MET A 78 -4.86 8.11 2.49
C MET A 78 -5.37 7.85 1.07
N ASP A 79 -6.56 8.36 0.75
CA ASP A 79 -7.04 8.40 -0.62
C ASP A 79 -6.23 9.42 -1.43
N SER A 80 -5.73 9.01 -2.60
CA SER A 80 -4.94 9.87 -3.49
C SER A 80 -5.72 11.06 -4.07
N ALA A 81 -7.05 11.02 -4.03
CA ALA A 81 -7.90 12.15 -4.40
C ALA A 81 -7.89 13.28 -3.36
N GLU A 82 -7.47 12.99 -2.13
CA GLU A 82 -7.38 13.95 -1.04
C GLU A 82 -6.02 14.67 -1.05
N ALA A 83 -6.02 15.95 -0.69
CA ALA A 83 -4.78 16.66 -0.44
C ALA A 83 -4.26 16.32 0.96
N GLY A 84 -2.96 16.03 1.08
CA GLY A 84 -2.36 15.72 2.38
C GLY A 84 -2.49 16.85 3.41
N SER A 85 -2.62 18.11 2.95
CA SER A 85 -2.87 19.29 3.80
C SER A 85 -4.28 19.33 4.40
N ASP A 86 -5.20 18.60 3.80
CA ASP A 86 -6.63 18.65 4.14
C ASP A 86 -7.03 17.46 5.05
N LEU A 87 -6.08 16.56 5.34
CA LEU A 87 -6.25 15.50 6.32
C LEU A 87 -6.58 16.07 7.71
N GLY A 88 -7.61 15.50 8.36
CA GLY A 88 -8.12 15.98 9.64
C GLY A 88 -9.00 17.24 9.56
N ILE A 89 -9.27 17.76 8.36
CA ILE A 89 -10.24 18.82 8.12
C ILE A 89 -11.56 18.19 7.66
N GLU A 90 -12.67 18.58 8.29
CA GLU A 90 -14.00 18.09 7.91
C GLU A 90 -14.40 18.62 6.52
N TYR A 91 -15.01 17.77 5.69
CA TYR A 91 -15.57 18.22 4.42
C TYR A 91 -16.69 19.24 4.64
N PRO A 92 -16.91 20.18 3.69
CA PRO A 92 -18.01 21.14 3.77
C PRO A 92 -19.41 20.48 3.94
N ASP A 93 -19.58 19.29 3.38
CA ASP A 93 -20.83 18.51 3.42
C ASP A 93 -20.87 17.50 4.60
N GLY A 94 -19.87 17.53 5.48
CA GLY A 94 -19.71 16.67 6.66
C GLY A 94 -18.90 15.40 6.42
N GLY A 95 -18.31 14.87 7.50
CA GLY A 95 -17.43 13.70 7.46
C GLY A 95 -15.95 14.05 7.32
N MET A 96 -15.08 13.09 7.61
CA MET A 96 -13.63 13.27 7.62
C MET A 96 -12.97 12.47 6.47
N PRO A 97 -11.89 12.99 5.87
CA PRO A 97 -11.02 12.22 5.01
C PRO A 97 -10.55 10.94 5.70
N ALA A 98 -10.58 9.82 4.98
CA ALA A 98 -10.11 8.54 5.50
C ALA A 98 -8.58 8.50 5.50
N GLU A 99 -8.00 8.24 6.67
CA GLU A 99 -6.55 8.08 6.84
C GLU A 99 -6.21 6.96 7.82
N ALA A 100 -5.04 6.35 7.64
CA ALA A 100 -4.50 5.36 8.55
C ALA A 100 -2.98 5.54 8.73
N SER A 101 -2.52 5.46 9.98
CA SER A 101 -1.09 5.55 10.27
C SER A 101 -0.34 4.30 9.80
N VAL A 102 0.81 4.53 9.17
CA VAL A 102 1.76 3.51 8.74
C VAL A 102 3.04 3.68 9.56
N PRO A 103 3.25 2.90 10.63
CA PRO A 103 4.37 3.08 11.55
C PRO A 103 5.69 2.54 10.99
N LEU A 104 6.12 3.07 9.85
CA LEU A 104 7.41 2.78 9.24
C LEU A 104 8.52 3.63 9.89
N PRO A 105 9.70 3.07 10.14
CA PRO A 105 10.86 3.90 10.46
C PRO A 105 11.35 4.62 9.21
N ALA A 106 12.09 5.70 9.41
CA ALA A 106 12.82 6.38 8.34
C ALA A 106 13.79 5.39 7.67
N GLY A 107 13.88 5.44 6.34
CA GLY A 107 14.75 4.54 5.60
C GLY A 107 14.43 4.45 4.10
N ARG A 108 15.19 3.57 3.43
CA ARG A 108 15.02 3.25 2.01
C ARG A 108 14.35 1.89 1.89
N TRP A 109 13.27 1.84 1.14
CA TRP A 109 12.41 0.67 1.01
C TRP A 109 12.34 0.25 -0.45
N ARG A 110 12.86 -0.93 -0.76
CA ARG A 110 12.55 -1.57 -2.04
C ARG A 110 11.08 -1.96 -2.03
N VAL A 111 10.35 -1.49 -3.02
CA VAL A 111 8.92 -1.75 -3.17
C VAL A 111 8.77 -2.87 -4.17
N ARG A 112 8.07 -3.93 -3.78
CA ARG A 112 7.62 -4.98 -4.69
C ARG A 112 6.13 -5.20 -4.56
N ALA A 113 5.46 -5.55 -5.64
CA ALA A 113 4.02 -5.75 -5.62
C ALA A 113 3.56 -6.98 -6.41
N THR A 114 2.38 -7.48 -6.09
CA THR A 114 1.74 -8.59 -6.80
C THR A 114 0.23 -8.49 -6.68
N HIS A 115 -0.48 -8.82 -7.76
CA HIS A 115 -1.93 -9.00 -7.76
C HIS A 115 -2.20 -10.46 -8.08
N THR A 116 -2.81 -11.20 -7.16
CA THR A 116 -2.97 -12.64 -7.34
C THR A 116 -4.30 -13.16 -6.82
N LYS A 117 -4.70 -14.31 -7.36
CA LYS A 117 -5.89 -15.04 -6.97
C LYS A 117 -5.47 -16.18 -6.04
N VAL A 118 -6.14 -16.31 -4.90
CA VAL A 118 -5.95 -17.40 -3.94
C VAL A 118 -7.26 -18.17 -3.81
N GLY A 119 -7.26 -19.44 -4.21
CA GLY A 119 -8.49 -20.23 -4.32
C GLY A 119 -9.42 -19.72 -5.43
N GLU A 120 -10.73 -19.87 -5.26
CA GLU A 120 -11.71 -19.53 -6.30
C GLU A 120 -12.24 -18.10 -6.24
N GLU A 121 -12.30 -17.52 -5.03
CA GLU A 121 -13.03 -16.27 -4.79
C GLU A 121 -12.12 -15.09 -4.41
N ASN A 122 -10.96 -15.36 -3.77
CA ASN A 122 -10.15 -14.29 -3.21
C ASN A 122 -9.14 -13.77 -4.24
N ARG A 123 -9.11 -12.45 -4.41
CA ARG A 123 -8.11 -11.70 -5.17
C ARG A 123 -7.54 -10.63 -4.25
N VAL A 124 -6.23 -10.68 -4.07
CA VAL A 124 -5.50 -9.76 -3.20
C VAL A 124 -4.50 -8.98 -4.04
N GLY A 125 -4.38 -7.69 -3.75
CA GLY A 125 -3.22 -6.90 -4.15
C GLY A 125 -2.31 -6.73 -2.95
N LEU A 126 -1.02 -6.99 -3.12
CA LEU A 126 -0.02 -6.83 -2.09
C LEU A 126 1.09 -5.91 -2.58
N VAL A 127 1.45 -4.94 -1.76
CA VAL A 127 2.63 -4.09 -1.95
C VAL A 127 3.51 -4.24 -0.73
N GLN A 128 4.67 -4.87 -0.87
CA GLN A 128 5.56 -5.16 0.25
C GLN A 128 6.81 -4.27 0.21
N LEU A 129 7.19 -3.81 1.40
CA LEU A 129 8.38 -3.01 1.65
C LEU A 129 9.48 -3.89 2.23
N LEU A 130 10.62 -3.89 1.55
CA LEU A 130 11.83 -4.57 1.99
C LEU A 130 12.91 -3.53 2.24
N PRO A 131 13.73 -3.66 3.30
CA PRO A 131 14.89 -2.80 3.48
C PRO A 131 15.76 -2.82 2.21
N ALA A 132 16.09 -1.65 1.69
CA ALA A 132 17.12 -1.50 0.68
C ALA A 132 18.45 -1.16 1.37
N GLU A 133 19.49 -1.94 1.09
CA GLU A 133 20.85 -1.57 1.51
C GLU A 133 21.33 -0.32 0.75
N PHE A 134 22.31 0.38 1.33
CA PHE A 134 22.89 1.62 0.78
C PHE A 134 23.77 1.35 -0.43
#